data_AF-A0A399YIP5-F1
#
_entry.id   AF-A0A399YIP5-F1
#
_cell.length_a   1.000
_cell.length_b   1.000
_cell.length_c   1.000
_cell.angle_alpha   90.00
_cell.angle_beta   90.00
_cell.angle_gamma   90.00
#
_symmetry.space_group_name_H-M   'P 1'
#
loop_
_entity.id
_entity.type
_entity.pdbx_description
1 polymer ?
#
loop_
_entity_poly.entity_id
_entity_poly.type
_entity_poly.pdbx_seq_one_letter_code
_entity_poly.pdbx_strand_id
1 'polypeptide(L)'
;MQQTAPAPVSGSLFDIAASYVGYPYVLYGTPPQAFDCSAYTWWVFKQAGIDIPRTVAGQKAAVTPVSDPQPGDLVFYNDWYHVGIYAGNGMTYEALNPST
;
A
#
# COMPACT_ATOMS: atom_id res chain seq x y z
N MET A 1 12.02 -22.93 -7.97
CA MET A 1 11.16 -23.10 -6.78
C MET A 1 9.97 -22.18 -6.98
N GLN A 2 8.83 -22.69 -7.47
CA GLN A 2 7.62 -21.87 -7.64
C GLN A 2 7.04 -21.55 -6.26
N GLN A 3 6.91 -20.26 -5.92
CA GLN A 3 6.01 -19.83 -4.85
C GLN A 3 4.69 -19.42 -5.50
N THR A 4 3.67 -20.24 -5.28
CA THR A 4 2.27 -19.94 -5.55
C THR A 4 1.84 -18.72 -4.72
N ALA A 5 1.30 -17.70 -5.36
CA ALA A 5 0.71 -16.54 -4.69
C ALA A 5 -0.40 -17.00 -3.73
N PRO A 6 -0.50 -16.43 -2.51
CA PRO A 6 -1.57 -16.79 -1.58
C PRO A 6 -2.93 -16.44 -2.18
N ALA A 7 -3.93 -17.28 -1.90
CA ALA A 7 -5.35 -16.98 -2.16
C ALA A 7 -5.77 -15.65 -1.52
N PRO A 8 -6.81 -14.95 -2.04
CA PRO A 8 -7.28 -13.71 -1.45
C PRO A 8 -7.62 -13.95 0.02
N VAL A 9 -6.81 -13.36 0.90
CA VAL A 9 -7.02 -13.48 2.34
C VAL A 9 -8.24 -12.64 2.65
N SER A 10 -9.34 -13.27 3.06
CA SER A 10 -10.54 -12.59 3.57
C SER A 10 -10.27 -11.97 4.96
N GLY A 11 -9.21 -11.18 5.06
CA GLY A 11 -8.77 -10.48 6.26
C GLY A 11 -9.11 -8.99 6.18
N SER A 12 -9.13 -8.31 7.33
CA SER A 12 -9.23 -6.86 7.36
C SER A 12 -8.11 -6.25 6.50
N LEU A 13 -8.36 -5.11 5.84
CA LEU A 13 -7.34 -4.37 5.07
C LEU A 13 -6.01 -4.24 5.84
N PHE A 14 -6.10 -4.07 7.17
CA PHE A 14 -4.96 -3.95 8.06
C PHE A 14 -4.24 -5.28 8.35
N ASP A 15 -4.94 -6.42 8.38
CA ASP A 15 -4.30 -7.73 8.53
C ASP A 15 -3.46 -8.05 7.29
N ILE A 16 -4.00 -7.70 6.12
CA ILE A 16 -3.30 -7.82 4.84
C ILE A 16 -2.08 -6.89 4.85
N ALA A 17 -2.26 -5.61 5.19
CA ALA A 17 -1.16 -4.64 5.29
C ALA A 17 -0.05 -5.13 6.25
N ALA A 18 -0.43 -5.55 7.45
CA ALA A 18 0.49 -6.04 8.48
C ALA A 18 1.30 -7.27 8.02
N SER A 19 0.71 -8.14 7.19
CA SER A 19 1.39 -9.35 6.68
C SER A 19 2.62 -9.07 5.82
N TYR A 20 2.75 -7.84 5.30
CA TYR A 20 3.87 -7.40 4.46
C TYR A 20 4.87 -6.50 5.20
N VAL A 21 4.67 -6.25 6.49
CA VAL A 21 5.65 -5.50 7.31
C VAL A 21 6.97 -6.27 7.34
N GLY A 22 8.07 -5.56 7.04
CA GLY A 22 9.41 -6.14 6.97
C GLY A 22 9.80 -6.74 5.61
N TYR A 23 8.90 -6.73 4.61
CA TYR A 23 9.28 -7.08 3.23
C TYR A 23 10.21 -6.02 2.63
N PRO A 24 11.19 -6.42 1.80
CA PRO A 24 12.14 -5.48 1.22
C PRO A 24 11.46 -4.52 0.24
N TYR A 25 11.75 -3.23 0.39
CA TYR A 25 11.46 -2.24 -0.64
C TYR A 25 12.34 -2.48 -1.85
N VAL A 26 11.73 -2.46 -3.03
CA VAL A 26 12.44 -2.50 -4.31
C VAL A 26 11.79 -1.47 -5.21
N LEU A 27 12.59 -0.53 -5.70
CA LEU A 27 12.12 0.46 -6.67
C LEU A 27 11.58 -0.26 -7.90
N TYR A 28 10.36 0.06 -8.32
CA TYR A 28 9.60 -0.66 -9.38
C TYR A 28 9.30 -2.13 -9.06
N GLY A 29 9.24 -2.49 -7.79
CA GLY A 29 8.88 -3.82 -7.34
C GLY A 29 7.51 -4.26 -7.88
N THR A 30 7.43 -5.52 -8.31
CA THR A 30 6.16 -6.17 -8.65
C THR A 30 5.76 -7.12 -7.53
N PRO A 31 4.63 -6.88 -6.85
CA PRO A 31 4.12 -7.77 -5.81
C PRO A 31 3.82 -9.19 -6.33
N PRO A 32 3.91 -10.24 -5.48
CA PRO A 32 4.27 -10.18 -4.06
C PRO A 32 5.77 -10.21 -3.76
N GLN A 33 6.65 -10.28 -4.77
CA GLN A 33 8.09 -10.49 -4.54
C GLN A 33 8.85 -9.21 -4.18
N ALA A 34 8.29 -8.04 -4.52
CA ALA A 34 8.95 -6.76 -4.41
C ALA A 34 7.92 -5.63 -4.35
N PHE A 35 8.14 -4.62 -3.51
CA PHE A 35 7.20 -3.52 -3.31
C PHE A 35 7.87 -2.16 -3.49
N ASP A 36 7.27 -1.29 -4.31
CA ASP A 36 7.36 0.16 -4.14
C ASP A 36 6.13 0.66 -3.35
N CYS A 37 6.13 1.94 -2.95
CA CYS A 37 5.07 2.50 -2.11
C CYS A 37 3.67 2.36 -2.73
N SER A 38 3.51 2.66 -4.01
CA SER A 38 2.24 2.47 -4.74
C SER A 38 1.90 1.02 -5.04
N ALA A 39 2.91 0.16 -5.21
CA ALA A 39 2.73 -1.27 -5.40
C ALA A 39 2.19 -1.92 -4.13
N TYR A 40 2.70 -1.48 -2.98
CA TYR A 40 2.26 -1.93 -1.67
C TYR A 40 0.79 -1.60 -1.45
N THR A 41 0.41 -0.33 -1.58
CA THR A 41 -0.99 0.07 -1.41
C THR A 41 -1.89 -0.65 -2.41
N TRP A 42 -1.49 -0.68 -3.69
CA TRP A 42 -2.24 -1.40 -4.72
C TRP A 42 -2.47 -2.87 -4.37
N TRP A 43 -1.43 -3.56 -3.93
CA TRP A 43 -1.49 -4.98 -3.60
C TRP A 43 -2.38 -5.25 -2.39
N VAL A 44 -2.24 -4.46 -1.33
CA VAL A 44 -3.06 -4.58 -0.11
C VAL A 44 -4.54 -4.39 -0.43
N PHE A 45 -4.89 -3.33 -1.18
CA PHE A 45 -6.26 -3.06 -1.59
C PHE A 45 -6.80 -4.16 -2.52
N LYS A 46 -5.99 -4.63 -3.47
CA LYS A 46 -6.39 -5.72 -4.36
C LYS A 46 -6.70 -7.02 -3.63
N GLN A 47 -5.90 -7.37 -2.62
CA GLN A 47 -6.14 -8.53 -1.76
C GLN A 47 -7.42 -8.37 -0.91
N ALA A 48 -7.76 -7.13 -0.54
CA ALA A 48 -9.02 -6.77 0.11
C ALA A 48 -10.21 -6.67 -0.88
N GLY A 49 -10.02 -6.94 -2.17
CA GLY A 49 -11.06 -6.89 -3.20
C GLY A 49 -11.39 -5.49 -3.73
N ILE A 50 -10.53 -4.50 -3.49
CA ILE A 50 -10.68 -3.12 -3.96
C ILE A 50 -9.63 -2.82 -5.03
N ASP A 51 -10.07 -2.45 -6.22
CA ASP A 51 -9.17 -2.06 -7.30
C ASP A 51 -8.82 -0.57 -7.22
N ILE A 52 -7.53 -0.28 -7.06
CA ILE A 52 -6.96 1.07 -7.18
C ILE A 52 -5.92 1.10 -8.29
N PRO A 53 -5.51 2.28 -8.80
CA PRO A 53 -4.43 2.35 -9.78
C PRO A 53 -3.07 1.92 -9.22
N ARG A 54 -2.21 1.36 -10.07
CA ARG A 54 -0.87 0.86 -9.69
C ARG A 54 0.13 1.98 -9.36
N THR A 55 -0.06 3.19 -9.88
CA THR A 55 0.91 4.30 -9.73
C THR A 55 0.44 5.30 -8.70
N VAL A 56 1.37 5.98 -8.02
CA VAL A 56 1.04 7.07 -7.08
C VAL A 56 0.17 8.14 -7.75
N ALA A 57 0.52 8.55 -8.99
CA ALA A 57 -0.24 9.52 -9.76
C ALA A 57 -1.67 9.05 -10.07
N GLY A 58 -1.85 7.76 -10.38
CA GLY A 58 -3.16 7.19 -10.59
C GLY A 58 -3.98 7.14 -9.31
N GLN A 59 -3.38 6.72 -8.20
CA GLN A 59 -4.05 6.68 -6.89
C GLN A 59 -4.50 8.07 -6.46
N LYS A 60 -3.64 9.08 -6.64
CA LYS A 60 -3.98 10.49 -6.41
C LYS A 60 -5.19 10.94 -7.23
N ALA A 61 -5.26 10.58 -8.50
CA ALA A 61 -6.37 10.95 -9.37
C ALA A 61 -7.68 10.20 -9.04
N ALA A 62 -7.58 9.08 -8.31
CA ALA A 62 -8.72 8.24 -7.93
C ALA A 62 -9.30 8.57 -6.54
N VAL A 63 -8.69 9.49 -5.79
CA VAL A 63 -9.13 9.86 -4.44
C VAL A 63 -9.49 11.34 -4.32
N THR A 64 -10.29 11.65 -3.31
CA THR A 64 -10.64 13.02 -2.93
C THR A 64 -9.90 13.39 -1.65
N PRO A 65 -9.25 14.57 -1.57
CA PRO A 65 -8.63 15.04 -0.33
C PRO A 65 -9.65 15.17 0.81
N VAL A 66 -9.27 14.71 2.00
CA VAL A 66 -10.07 14.84 3.23
C VAL A 66 -9.28 15.59 4.29
N SER A 67 -9.98 16.30 5.18
CA SER A 67 -9.37 17.00 6.31
C SER A 67 -9.28 16.16 7.58
N ASP A 68 -10.05 15.07 7.66
CA ASP A 68 -10.11 14.15 8.80
C ASP A 68 -9.95 12.71 8.32
N PRO A 69 -8.71 12.23 8.13
CA PRO A 69 -8.44 10.92 7.55
C PRO A 69 -8.93 9.81 8.47
N GLN A 70 -9.59 8.81 7.89
CA GLN A 70 -10.06 7.62 8.58
C GLN A 70 -9.15 6.43 8.30
N PRO A 71 -9.03 5.45 9.23
CA PRO A 71 -8.26 4.25 8.96
C PRO A 71 -8.70 3.59 7.64
N GLY A 72 -7.73 3.35 6.75
CA GLY A 72 -7.94 2.88 5.39
C GLY A 72 -7.76 3.94 4.31
N ASP A 73 -7.72 5.24 4.67
CA ASP A 73 -7.43 6.30 3.71
C ASP A 73 -5.99 6.26 3.20
N LEU A 74 -5.77 6.71 1.97
CA LEU A 74 -4.43 6.88 1.42
C LEU A 74 -3.81 8.18 1.91
N VAL A 75 -2.60 8.09 2.46
CA VAL A 75 -1.81 9.24 2.89
C VAL A 75 -0.67 9.45 1.90
N PHE A 76 -0.53 10.66 1.37
CA PHE A 76 0.50 11.02 0.41
C PHE A 76 1.54 11.92 1.06
N TYR A 77 2.81 11.66 0.78
CA TYR A 77 3.96 12.37 1.36
C TYR A 77 4.88 12.91 0.25
N ASN A 78 5.84 13.76 0.65
CA ASN A 78 6.92 14.27 -0.19
C ASN A 78 6.40 14.76 -1.54
N ASP A 79 5.53 15.77 -1.57
CA ASP A 79 4.93 16.30 -2.80
C ASP A 79 4.34 15.24 -3.75
N TRP A 80 3.63 14.26 -3.19
CA TRP A 80 2.93 13.19 -3.94
C TRP A 80 3.88 12.17 -4.59
N TYR A 81 5.11 12.03 -4.10
CA TYR A 81 6.03 10.98 -4.54
C TYR A 81 5.94 9.69 -3.72
N HIS A 82 5.28 9.72 -2.57
CA HIS A 82 5.15 8.56 -1.68
C HIS A 82 3.72 8.41 -1.16
N VAL A 83 3.30 7.16 -0.93
CA VAL A 83 1.93 6.83 -0.49
C VAL A 83 1.95 5.69 0.53
N GLY A 84 1.08 5.81 1.53
CA GLY A 84 0.81 4.80 2.56
C GLY A 84 -0.69 4.67 2.85
N ILE A 85 -1.03 3.72 3.72
CA ILE A 85 -2.40 3.48 4.20
C ILE A 85 -2.48 3.96 5.65
N TYR A 86 -3.43 4.85 5.95
CA TYR A 86 -3.65 5.34 7.30
C TYR A 86 -4.18 4.21 8.20
N ALA A 87 -3.53 3.97 9.33
CA ALA A 87 -3.94 2.96 10.30
C ALA A 87 -4.68 3.56 11.51
N GLY A 88 -4.88 4.87 11.54
CA GLY A 88 -5.41 5.58 12.71
C GLY A 88 -4.32 5.95 13.72
N ASN A 89 -4.67 6.80 14.68
CA ASN A 89 -3.77 7.23 15.77
C ASN A 89 -2.42 7.79 15.28
N GLY A 90 -2.39 8.44 14.11
CA GLY A 90 -1.15 8.96 13.52
C GLY A 90 -0.20 7.90 12.95
N MET A 91 -0.64 6.64 12.85
CA MET A 91 0.17 5.54 12.29
C MET A 91 -0.20 5.25 10.83
N THR A 92 0.78 4.75 10.08
CA THR A 92 0.65 4.39 8.66
C THR A 92 1.32 3.06 8.33
N TYR A 93 0.73 2.35 7.37
CA TYR A 93 1.33 1.20 6.71
C TYR A 93 1.87 1.63 5.35
N GLU A 94 3.17 1.46 5.13
CA GLU A 94 3.84 1.95 3.95
C GLU A 94 5.10 1.13 3.65
N ALA A 95 5.46 1.02 2.37
CA ALA A 95 6.73 0.47 1.96
C ALA A 95 7.74 1.62 1.85
N LEU A 96 8.50 1.85 2.91
CA LEU A 96 9.57 2.85 2.95
C LEU A 96 10.83 2.31 2.26
N ASN A 97 11.44 3.14 1.42
CA ASN A 97 12.79 2.87 0.95
C ASN A 97 13.76 3.10 2.13
N PRO A 98 14.53 2.09 2.59
CA PRO A 98 15.48 2.27 3.69
C PRO A 98 16.69 3.15 3.34
N SER A 99 16.79 3.67 2.10
CA SER A 99 17.93 4.45 1.61
C SER A 99 17.69 5.96 1.56
N THR A 100 16.56 6.45 2.09
CA THR A 100 16.18 7.88 2.17
C THR A 100 15.47 8.13 3.47
#